data_AF-A0A929AAV6-F1
#
_entry.id   AF-A0A929AAV6-F1
#
_cell.length_a   1.000
_cell.length_b   1.000
_cell.length_c   1.000
_cell.angle_alpha   90.00
_cell.angle_beta   90.00
_cell.angle_gamma   90.00
#
_symmetry.space_group_name_H-M   'P 1'
#
loop_
_entity.id
_entity.type
_entity.pdbx_description
1 polymer ?
#
loop_
_entity_poly.entity_id
_entity_poly.type
_entity_poly.pdbx_seq_one_letter_code
_entity_poly.pdbx_strand_id
1 'polypeptide(L)'
;QEQLDTLQATLGDTTTQREEISQRFSALELEKVELEGDRQTLQEQLDTLQATLNETTTQQEEITQRFSILESEKVELEDDHQSLQEQLDTLQTTLSETVTQREELTQRLSALEGEKANGEREAAQLREQLATSQSTLQATEAERQALTQRLEALEPEKAAVDAQLADLQAQVRQLQADQIRDQEVLGRLRGQVATLQSNNNTLETALQSLQEELEVAHTARLDRDAQIENLHRALDHAQTQNAEMQDTWNALQDAMGKVQAENAQLQAERDQAIQERIALQSEHGELQAELATLRQINATHEQHWTELHRLLLGSSLAEGEAPDPLQLAAALQQQRDRLSELEAALARVTDERAQLEAERDRLTTELERAIAQQKKLQQSLKRRPTSKSRPKSAEGRDPLSEIPGIGPVYEQRLYDAGITTFAQLSQLSPERIREIIKLKSKRKIGPESWITEARAMTEAESEES
;
A
#
# COMPACT_ATOMS: atom_id res chain seq x y z
N GLN A 1 -16.92 245.76 -104.61
CA GLN A 1 -16.66 244.56 -105.42
C GLN A 1 -16.01 243.44 -104.59
N GLU A 2 -15.01 243.72 -103.75
CA GLU A 2 -14.22 242.69 -103.03
C GLU A 2 -14.96 241.93 -101.89
N GLN A 3 -16.08 242.46 -101.36
CA GLN A 3 -16.89 241.77 -100.33
C GLN A 3 -17.89 240.73 -100.87
N LEU A 4 -18.12 240.70 -102.19
CA LEU A 4 -19.04 239.73 -102.79
C LEU A 4 -18.34 238.38 -103.05
N ASP A 5 -17.07 238.42 -103.42
CA ASP A 5 -16.26 237.22 -103.70
C ASP A 5 -15.97 236.41 -102.42
N THR A 6 -15.88 237.07 -101.26
CA THR A 6 -15.67 236.43 -99.96
C THR A 6 -16.92 235.70 -99.42
N LEU A 7 -18.12 236.16 -99.77
CA LEU A 7 -19.38 235.48 -99.43
C LEU A 7 -19.68 234.29 -100.37
N GLN A 8 -19.24 234.35 -101.63
CA GLN A 8 -19.38 233.22 -102.54
C GLN A 8 -18.42 232.07 -102.21
N ALA A 9 -17.19 232.36 -101.77
CA ALA A 9 -16.25 231.34 -101.32
C ALA A 9 -16.74 230.59 -100.06
N THR A 10 -17.26 231.32 -99.08
CA THR A 10 -17.75 230.73 -97.82
C THR A 10 -19.02 229.90 -98.00
N LEU A 11 -19.91 230.28 -98.92
CA LEU A 11 -21.07 229.44 -99.27
C LEU A 11 -20.63 228.12 -99.93
N GLY A 12 -19.61 228.16 -100.80
CA GLY A 12 -19.02 226.96 -101.42
C GLY A 12 -18.46 225.97 -100.39
N ASP A 13 -17.70 226.46 -99.42
CA ASP A 13 -17.16 225.61 -98.34
C ASP A 13 -18.25 224.96 -97.49
N THR A 14 -19.29 225.72 -97.14
CA THR A 14 -20.39 225.19 -96.31
C THR A 14 -21.21 224.13 -97.06
N THR A 15 -21.34 224.27 -98.38
CA THR A 15 -22.03 223.29 -99.22
C THR A 15 -21.20 222.00 -99.34
N THR A 16 -19.88 222.14 -99.47
CA THR A 16 -18.94 221.02 -99.56
C THR A 16 -18.91 220.20 -98.26
N GLN A 17 -18.87 220.87 -97.10
CA GLN A 17 -18.93 220.19 -95.79
C GLN A 17 -20.26 219.46 -95.56
N ARG A 18 -21.37 220.00 -96.05
CA ARG A 18 -22.68 219.33 -95.97
C ARG A 18 -22.70 218.04 -96.78
N GLU A 19 -22.11 218.07 -97.98
CA GLU A 19 -21.98 216.91 -98.85
C GLU A 19 -21.11 215.81 -98.18
N GLU A 20 -19.99 216.19 -97.56
CA GLU A 20 -19.11 215.26 -96.83
C GLU A 20 -19.79 214.62 -95.61
N ILE A 21 -20.56 215.40 -94.83
CA ILE A 21 -21.31 214.87 -93.69
C ILE A 21 -22.39 213.91 -94.16
N SER A 22 -23.08 214.21 -95.27
CA SER A 22 -24.10 213.33 -95.84
C SER A 22 -23.50 212.01 -96.33
N GLN A 23 -22.32 212.05 -96.96
CA GLN A 23 -21.60 210.85 -97.37
C GLN A 23 -21.15 210.01 -96.17
N ARG A 24 -20.65 210.63 -95.10
CA ARG A 24 -20.29 209.92 -93.86
C ARG A 24 -21.50 209.32 -93.16
N PHE A 25 -22.63 210.02 -93.14
CA PHE A 25 -23.86 209.51 -92.57
C PHE A 25 -24.35 208.29 -93.37
N SER A 26 -24.34 208.37 -94.70
CA SER A 26 -24.65 207.24 -95.57
C SER A 26 -23.70 206.05 -95.36
N ALA A 27 -22.41 206.29 -95.16
CA ALA A 27 -21.44 205.22 -94.90
C ALA A 27 -21.66 204.56 -93.53
N LEU A 28 -21.94 205.35 -92.49
CA LEU A 28 -22.27 204.84 -91.15
C LEU A 28 -23.61 204.10 -91.15
N GLU A 29 -24.58 204.53 -91.95
CA GLU A 29 -25.87 203.87 -92.08
C GLU A 29 -25.72 202.53 -92.81
N LEU A 30 -24.82 202.44 -93.80
CA LEU A 30 -24.43 201.18 -94.43
C LEU A 30 -23.71 200.24 -93.44
N GLU A 31 -22.72 200.74 -92.71
CA GLU A 31 -21.98 199.97 -91.71
C GLU A 31 -22.90 199.47 -90.59
N LYS A 32 -23.87 200.27 -90.16
CA LYS A 32 -24.90 199.85 -89.21
C LYS A 32 -25.73 198.68 -89.76
N VAL A 33 -26.14 198.74 -91.03
CA VAL A 33 -26.90 197.66 -91.67
C VAL A 33 -26.05 196.39 -91.79
N GLU A 34 -24.76 196.51 -92.13
CA GLU A 34 -23.82 195.38 -92.15
C GLU A 34 -23.66 194.77 -90.76
N LEU A 35 -23.44 195.58 -89.73
CA LEU A 35 -23.34 195.11 -88.35
C LEU A 35 -24.65 194.50 -87.84
N GLU A 36 -25.80 195.01 -88.26
CA GLU A 36 -27.10 194.40 -87.98
C GLU A 36 -27.24 193.03 -88.66
N GLY A 37 -26.71 192.87 -89.87
CA GLY A 37 -26.65 191.59 -90.60
C GLY A 37 -25.68 190.58 -89.96
N ASP A 38 -24.50 191.02 -89.54
CA ASP A 38 -23.54 190.19 -88.81
C ASP A 38 -24.09 189.76 -87.44
N ARG A 39 -24.75 190.68 -86.73
CA ARG A 39 -25.44 190.37 -85.47
C ARG A 39 -26.53 189.32 -85.68
N GLN A 40 -27.29 189.41 -86.76
CA GLN A 40 -28.29 188.40 -87.10
C GLN A 40 -27.65 187.05 -87.42
N THR A 41 -26.57 187.04 -88.19
CA THR A 41 -25.82 185.81 -88.52
C THR A 41 -25.24 185.15 -87.28
N LEU A 42 -24.64 185.93 -86.38
CA LEU A 42 -24.13 185.45 -85.10
C LEU A 42 -25.24 184.93 -84.19
N GLN A 43 -26.43 185.55 -84.22
CA GLN A 43 -27.59 185.06 -83.49
C GLN A 43 -28.05 183.70 -84.04
N GLU A 44 -28.11 183.52 -85.35
CA GLU A 44 -28.45 182.23 -85.98
C GLU A 44 -27.39 181.16 -85.66
N GLN A 45 -26.11 181.51 -85.65
CA GLN A 45 -25.03 180.61 -85.21
C GLN A 45 -25.14 180.26 -83.73
N LEU A 46 -25.53 181.22 -82.88
CA LEU A 46 -25.75 181.00 -81.47
C LEU A 46 -26.96 180.09 -81.22
N ASP A 47 -28.05 180.30 -81.94
CA ASP A 47 -29.26 179.46 -81.86
C ASP A 47 -28.98 178.03 -82.35
N THR A 48 -28.21 177.87 -83.44
CA THR A 48 -27.79 176.56 -83.94
C THR A 48 -26.81 175.86 -82.99
N LEU A 49 -25.82 176.57 -82.46
CA LEU A 49 -24.92 176.03 -81.44
C LEU A 49 -25.70 175.63 -80.19
N GLN A 50 -26.66 176.44 -79.76
CA GLN A 50 -27.51 176.13 -78.61
C GLN A 50 -28.41 174.92 -78.87
N ALA A 51 -28.93 174.75 -80.08
CA ALA A 51 -29.64 173.54 -80.48
C ALA A 51 -28.73 172.30 -80.45
N THR A 52 -27.51 172.39 -81.00
CA THR A 52 -26.55 171.26 -80.96
C THR A 52 -26.06 170.95 -79.55
N LEU A 53 -25.91 171.97 -78.70
CA LEU A 53 -25.55 171.80 -77.30
C LEU A 53 -26.66 171.08 -76.55
N ASN A 54 -27.91 171.48 -76.75
CA ASN A 54 -29.07 170.82 -76.14
C ASN A 54 -29.16 169.35 -76.59
N GLU A 55 -29.02 169.09 -77.89
CA GLU A 55 -29.01 167.73 -78.45
C GLU A 55 -27.88 166.86 -77.88
N THR A 56 -26.65 167.40 -77.82
CA THR A 56 -25.50 166.70 -77.24
C THR A 56 -25.71 166.45 -75.75
N THR A 57 -26.34 167.38 -75.04
CA THR A 57 -26.69 167.24 -73.62
C THR A 57 -27.70 166.11 -73.42
N THR A 58 -28.74 166.04 -74.26
CA THR A 58 -29.72 164.94 -74.24
C THR A 58 -29.08 163.59 -74.53
N GLN A 59 -28.21 163.50 -75.54
CA GLN A 59 -27.48 162.26 -75.83
C GLN A 59 -26.54 161.84 -74.70
N GLN A 60 -25.89 162.80 -74.03
CA GLN A 60 -25.07 162.54 -72.86
C GLN A 60 -25.92 162.01 -71.69
N GLU A 61 -27.10 162.56 -71.46
CA GLU A 61 -28.05 162.07 -70.46
C GLU A 61 -28.50 160.63 -70.79
N GLU A 62 -28.84 160.33 -72.05
CA GLU A 62 -29.21 158.98 -72.48
C GLU A 62 -28.08 157.95 -72.32
N ILE A 63 -26.85 158.32 -72.71
CA ILE A 63 -25.68 157.47 -72.52
C ILE A 63 -25.44 157.23 -71.03
N THR A 64 -25.60 158.26 -70.20
CA THR A 64 -25.45 158.14 -68.75
C THR A 64 -26.49 157.18 -68.16
N GLN A 65 -27.74 157.25 -68.62
CA GLN A 65 -28.79 156.31 -68.20
C GLN A 65 -28.49 154.88 -68.65
N ARG A 66 -28.07 154.66 -69.90
CA ARG A 66 -27.68 153.33 -70.40
C ARG A 66 -26.49 152.76 -69.64
N PHE A 67 -25.50 153.59 -69.35
CA PHE A 67 -24.34 153.19 -68.56
C PHE A 67 -24.77 152.80 -67.15
N SER A 68 -25.66 153.57 -66.52
CA SER A 68 -26.22 153.23 -65.20
C SER A 68 -26.96 151.88 -65.21
N ILE A 69 -27.73 151.58 -66.28
CA ILE A 69 -28.43 150.29 -66.41
C ILE A 69 -27.41 149.16 -66.59
N LEU A 70 -26.45 149.30 -67.50
CA LEU A 70 -25.41 148.29 -67.71
C LEU A 70 -24.56 148.05 -66.47
N GLU A 71 -24.29 149.10 -65.69
CA GLU A 71 -23.58 148.99 -64.43
C GLU A 71 -24.42 148.22 -63.39
N SER A 72 -25.74 148.44 -63.34
CA SER A 72 -26.63 147.63 -62.49
C SER A 72 -26.73 146.16 -62.94
N GLU A 73 -26.86 145.90 -64.24
CA GLU A 73 -26.90 144.54 -64.79
C GLU A 73 -25.58 143.80 -64.57
N LYS A 74 -24.44 144.51 -64.67
CA LYS A 74 -23.12 143.96 -64.38
C LYS A 74 -23.01 143.54 -62.92
N VAL A 75 -23.44 144.40 -61.99
CA VAL A 75 -23.44 144.08 -60.56
C VAL A 75 -24.33 142.86 -60.28
N GLU A 76 -25.50 142.79 -60.91
CA GLU A 76 -26.41 141.63 -60.76
C GLU A 76 -25.78 140.33 -61.29
N LEU A 77 -25.09 140.37 -62.44
CA LEU A 77 -24.36 139.22 -62.97
C LEU A 77 -23.14 138.83 -62.12
N GLU A 78 -22.45 139.79 -61.50
CA GLU A 78 -21.36 139.54 -60.57
C GLU A 78 -21.88 138.83 -59.30
N ASP A 79 -23.03 139.26 -58.77
CA ASP A 79 -23.71 138.61 -57.64
C ASP A 79 -24.16 137.18 -58.00
N ASP A 80 -24.75 136.97 -59.18
CA ASP A 80 -25.15 135.64 -59.68
C ASP A 80 -23.94 134.71 -59.86
N HIS A 81 -22.84 135.24 -60.42
CA HIS A 81 -21.61 134.47 -60.59
C HIS A 81 -21.03 134.04 -59.25
N GLN A 82 -21.02 134.95 -58.26
CA GLN A 82 -20.59 134.63 -56.91
C GLN A 82 -21.50 133.55 -56.29
N SER A 83 -22.82 133.65 -56.44
CA SER A 83 -23.76 132.64 -55.95
C SER A 83 -23.53 131.27 -56.59
N LEU A 84 -23.33 131.22 -57.91
CA LEU A 84 -23.03 129.98 -58.63
C LEU A 84 -21.68 129.40 -58.24
N GLN A 85 -20.68 130.23 -57.96
CA GLN A 85 -19.38 129.78 -57.47
C GLN A 85 -19.49 129.16 -56.07
N GLU A 86 -20.25 129.78 -55.16
CA GLU A 86 -20.54 129.21 -53.84
C GLU A 86 -21.30 127.87 -53.95
N GLN A 87 -22.26 127.77 -54.87
CA GLN A 87 -22.93 126.50 -55.17
C GLN A 87 -21.98 125.45 -55.75
N LEU A 88 -21.06 125.85 -56.62
CA LEU A 88 -20.05 124.95 -57.18
C LEU A 88 -19.12 124.43 -56.08
N ASP A 89 -18.64 125.31 -55.20
CA ASP A 89 -17.72 124.95 -54.12
C ASP A 89 -18.40 124.02 -53.09
N THR A 90 -19.67 124.28 -52.77
CA THR A 90 -20.47 123.38 -51.91
C THR A 90 -20.72 122.02 -52.58
N LEU A 91 -21.04 121.99 -53.88
CA LEU A 91 -21.19 120.74 -54.62
C LEU A 91 -19.86 119.96 -54.72
N GLN A 92 -18.73 120.63 -54.92
CA GLN A 92 -17.42 120.00 -54.92
C GLN A 92 -17.07 119.40 -53.57
N THR A 93 -17.38 120.12 -52.48
CA THR A 93 -17.17 119.63 -51.11
C THR A 93 -18.01 118.37 -50.85
N THR A 94 -19.32 118.43 -51.13
CA THR A 94 -20.21 117.26 -50.95
C THR A 94 -19.85 116.09 -51.87
N LEU A 95 -19.38 116.34 -53.09
CA LEU A 95 -18.86 115.29 -53.97
C LEU A 95 -17.63 114.62 -53.37
N SER A 96 -16.69 115.39 -52.80
CA SER A 96 -15.50 114.84 -52.15
C SER A 96 -15.85 113.99 -50.92
N GLU A 97 -16.83 114.42 -50.13
CA GLU A 97 -17.34 113.67 -48.98
C GLU A 97 -18.03 112.36 -49.40
N THR A 98 -18.86 112.40 -50.44
CA THR A 98 -19.52 111.18 -50.94
C THR A 98 -18.54 110.20 -51.59
N VAL A 99 -17.48 110.69 -52.24
CA VAL A 99 -16.40 109.84 -52.76
C VAL A 99 -15.65 109.15 -51.63
N THR A 100 -15.29 109.88 -50.56
CA THR A 100 -14.61 109.28 -49.41
C THR A 100 -15.48 108.26 -48.68
N GLN A 101 -16.78 108.55 -48.48
CA GLN A 101 -17.74 107.58 -47.93
C GLN A 101 -17.87 106.33 -48.80
N ARG A 102 -17.91 106.46 -50.13
CA ARG A 102 -17.96 105.32 -51.05
C ARG A 102 -16.70 104.45 -50.94
N GLU A 103 -15.53 105.07 -50.83
CA GLU A 103 -14.27 104.36 -50.65
C GLU A 103 -14.24 103.59 -49.31
N GLU A 104 -14.70 104.22 -48.22
CA GLU A 104 -14.83 103.57 -46.92
C GLU A 104 -15.80 102.38 -46.97
N LEU A 105 -16.98 102.55 -47.57
CA LEU A 105 -17.95 101.46 -47.75
C LEU A 105 -17.39 100.32 -48.60
N THR A 106 -16.61 100.63 -49.63
CA THR A 106 -15.94 99.62 -50.47
C THR A 106 -14.92 98.82 -49.68
N GLN A 107 -14.11 99.49 -48.85
CA GLN A 107 -13.17 98.81 -47.96
C GLN A 107 -13.92 97.92 -46.96
N ARG A 108 -15.00 98.41 -46.36
CA ARG A 108 -15.80 97.65 -45.40
C ARG A 108 -16.49 96.44 -46.02
N LEU A 109 -16.99 96.56 -47.26
CA LEU A 109 -17.52 95.42 -48.02
C LEU A 109 -16.44 94.37 -48.28
N SER A 110 -15.24 94.78 -48.71
CA SER A 110 -14.13 93.85 -48.95
C SER A 110 -13.69 93.11 -47.68
N ALA A 111 -13.71 93.80 -46.53
CA ALA A 111 -13.41 93.18 -45.23
C ALA A 111 -14.49 92.15 -44.85
N LEU A 112 -15.77 92.50 -44.99
CA LEU A 112 -16.88 91.59 -44.72
C LEU A 112 -16.89 90.37 -45.65
N GLU A 113 -16.54 90.55 -46.92
CA GLU A 113 -16.37 89.44 -47.87
C GLU A 113 -15.22 88.51 -47.45
N GLY A 114 -14.12 89.08 -46.95
CA GLY A 114 -13.00 88.33 -46.38
C GLY A 114 -13.41 87.52 -45.14
N GLU A 115 -14.11 88.15 -44.20
CA GLU A 115 -14.64 87.50 -42.99
C GLU A 115 -15.62 86.38 -43.35
N LYS A 116 -16.54 86.62 -44.28
CA LYS A 116 -17.48 85.61 -44.79
C LYS A 116 -16.74 84.43 -45.40
N ALA A 117 -15.74 84.68 -46.26
CA ALA A 117 -14.94 83.62 -46.87
C ALA A 117 -14.15 82.82 -45.82
N ASN A 118 -13.67 83.46 -44.76
CA ASN A 118 -13.03 82.75 -43.65
C ASN A 118 -14.03 81.87 -42.88
N GLY A 119 -15.21 82.41 -42.54
CA GLY A 119 -16.28 81.66 -41.89
C GLY A 119 -16.78 80.47 -42.72
N GLU A 120 -16.85 80.61 -44.04
CA GLU A 120 -17.19 79.51 -44.95
C GLU A 120 -16.14 78.39 -44.94
N ARG A 121 -14.84 78.73 -44.86
CA ARG A 121 -13.75 77.75 -44.71
C ARG A 121 -13.81 77.02 -43.37
N GLU A 122 -14.01 77.75 -42.28
CA GLU A 122 -14.16 77.16 -40.94
C GLU A 122 -15.37 76.23 -40.88
N ALA A 123 -16.51 76.64 -41.45
CA ALA A 123 -17.70 75.81 -41.53
C ALA A 123 -17.49 74.57 -42.41
N ALA A 124 -16.68 74.64 -43.47
CA ALA A 124 -16.31 73.47 -44.27
C ALA A 124 -15.44 72.49 -43.47
N GLN A 125 -14.42 72.99 -42.76
CA GLN A 125 -13.56 72.18 -41.90
C GLN A 125 -14.34 71.48 -40.79
N LEU A 126 -15.26 72.19 -40.12
CA LEU A 126 -16.11 71.59 -39.08
C LEU A 126 -17.04 70.51 -39.63
N ARG A 127 -17.57 70.67 -40.85
CA ARG A 127 -18.38 69.63 -41.51
C ARG A 127 -17.56 68.39 -41.84
N GLU A 128 -16.32 68.56 -42.28
CA GLU A 128 -15.40 67.44 -42.53
C GLU A 128 -15.03 66.73 -41.22
N GLN A 129 -14.72 67.46 -40.15
CA GLN A 129 -14.49 66.90 -38.82
C GLN A 129 -15.71 66.16 -38.28
N LEU A 130 -16.92 66.69 -38.51
CA LEU A 130 -18.16 66.01 -38.13
C LEU A 130 -18.35 64.71 -38.93
N ALA A 131 -18.12 64.73 -40.24
CA ALA A 131 -18.26 63.55 -41.09
C ALA A 131 -17.25 62.45 -40.70
N THR A 132 -15.99 62.83 -40.44
CA THR A 132 -14.96 61.89 -39.97
C THR A 132 -15.31 61.30 -38.60
N SER A 133 -15.75 62.13 -37.65
CA SER A 133 -16.18 61.67 -36.31
C SER A 133 -17.42 60.77 -36.37
N GLN A 134 -18.36 61.03 -37.29
CA GLN A 134 -19.53 60.16 -37.51
C GLN A 134 -19.12 58.80 -38.07
N SER A 135 -18.18 58.78 -39.01
CA SER A 135 -17.67 57.52 -39.58
C SER A 135 -16.94 56.69 -38.53
N THR A 136 -16.13 57.30 -37.65
CA THR A 136 -15.44 56.57 -36.58
C THR A 136 -16.41 56.08 -35.51
N LEU A 137 -17.45 56.85 -35.19
CA LEU A 137 -18.51 56.42 -34.27
C LEU A 137 -19.28 55.21 -34.85
N GLN A 138 -19.63 55.23 -36.13
CA GLN A 138 -20.28 54.09 -36.79
C GLN A 138 -19.39 52.84 -36.80
N ALA A 139 -18.08 52.99 -37.05
CA ALA A 139 -17.14 51.88 -37.01
C ALA A 139 -17.03 51.27 -35.60
N THR A 140 -16.88 52.11 -34.57
CA THR A 140 -16.81 51.64 -33.18
C THR A 140 -18.12 51.03 -32.68
N GLU A 141 -19.27 51.53 -33.13
CA GLU A 141 -20.58 50.93 -32.87
C GLU A 141 -20.68 49.52 -33.48
N ALA A 142 -20.19 49.32 -34.71
CA ALA A 142 -20.16 48.03 -35.37
C ALA A 142 -19.21 47.04 -34.65
N GLU A 143 -18.03 47.49 -34.23
CA GLU A 143 -17.10 46.69 -33.43
C GLU A 143 -17.70 46.28 -32.09
N ARG A 144 -18.38 47.21 -31.41
CA ARG A 144 -19.08 46.93 -30.15
C ARG A 144 -20.15 45.86 -30.34
N GLN A 145 -20.96 45.95 -31.40
CA GLN A 145 -21.98 44.94 -31.71
C GLN A 145 -21.36 43.57 -32.00
N ALA A 146 -20.26 43.52 -32.76
CA ALA A 146 -19.54 42.27 -33.03
C ALA A 146 -18.97 41.64 -31.74
N LEU A 147 -18.42 42.46 -30.83
CA LEU A 147 -17.95 41.99 -29.53
C LEU A 147 -19.09 41.50 -28.64
N THR A 148 -20.24 42.19 -28.63
CA THR A 148 -21.42 41.74 -27.89
C THR A 148 -21.91 40.38 -28.40
N GLN A 149 -22.03 40.18 -29.72
CA GLN A 149 -22.41 38.88 -30.30
C GLN A 149 -21.41 37.78 -29.94
N ARG A 150 -20.11 38.09 -29.93
CA ARG A 150 -19.08 37.13 -29.52
C ARG A 150 -19.15 36.77 -28.04
N LEU A 151 -19.48 37.72 -27.17
CA LEU A 151 -19.71 37.45 -25.75
C LEU A 151 -20.95 36.57 -25.53
N GLU A 152 -22.05 36.88 -26.22
CA GLU A 152 -23.27 36.07 -26.18
C GLU A 152 -23.03 34.63 -26.68
N ALA A 153 -22.17 34.45 -27.69
CA ALA A 153 -21.78 33.13 -28.18
C ALA A 153 -20.86 32.35 -27.20
N LEU A 154 -20.03 33.05 -26.42
CA LEU A 154 -19.13 32.43 -25.45
C LEU A 154 -19.85 31.99 -24.15
N GLU A 155 -20.98 32.61 -23.79
CA GLU A 155 -21.76 32.20 -22.61
C GLU A 155 -22.23 30.72 -22.65
N PRO A 156 -22.86 30.21 -23.72
CA PRO A 156 -23.27 28.81 -23.78
C PRO A 156 -22.06 27.86 -23.85
N GLU A 157 -20.95 28.25 -24.48
CA GLU A 157 -19.71 27.45 -24.47
C GLU A 157 -19.18 27.31 -23.04
N LYS A 158 -19.15 28.41 -22.27
CA LYS A 158 -18.78 28.37 -20.85
C LYS A 158 -19.73 27.47 -20.04
N ALA A 159 -21.04 27.61 -20.24
CA ALA A 159 -22.03 26.77 -19.56
C ALA A 159 -21.87 25.27 -19.90
N ALA A 160 -21.52 24.94 -21.16
CA ALA A 160 -21.25 23.57 -21.57
C ALA A 160 -19.99 23.01 -20.88
N VAL A 161 -18.93 23.81 -20.77
CA VAL A 161 -17.70 23.43 -20.03
C VAL A 161 -17.99 23.23 -18.55
N ASP A 162 -18.78 24.12 -17.92
CA ASP A 162 -19.19 23.98 -16.52
C ASP A 162 -20.01 22.70 -16.29
N ALA A 163 -20.90 22.35 -17.23
CA ALA A 163 -21.65 21.10 -17.19
C ALA A 163 -20.75 19.86 -17.33
N GLN A 164 -19.78 19.88 -18.25
CA GLN A 164 -18.79 18.81 -18.39
C GLN A 164 -17.94 18.64 -17.12
N LEU A 165 -17.54 19.74 -16.50
CA LEU A 165 -16.78 19.73 -15.25
C LEU A 165 -17.59 19.15 -14.10
N ALA A 166 -18.88 19.47 -14.01
CA ALA A 166 -19.79 18.88 -13.02
C ALA A 166 -19.95 17.36 -13.22
N ASP A 167 -20.07 16.89 -14.47
CA ASP A 167 -20.15 15.47 -14.79
C ASP A 167 -18.86 14.73 -14.43
N LEU A 168 -17.70 15.26 -14.84
CA LEU A 168 -16.39 14.72 -14.46
C LEU A 168 -16.21 14.65 -12.93
N GLN A 169 -16.65 15.67 -12.19
CA GLN A 169 -16.63 15.65 -10.72
C GLN A 169 -17.54 14.56 -10.15
N ALA A 170 -18.71 14.32 -10.74
CA ALA A 170 -19.60 13.23 -10.34
C ALA A 170 -18.96 11.86 -10.60
N GLN A 171 -18.34 11.66 -11.77
CA GLN A 171 -17.61 10.44 -12.11
C GLN A 171 -16.46 10.17 -11.14
N VAL A 172 -15.67 11.19 -10.78
CA VAL A 172 -14.59 11.06 -9.79
C VAL A 172 -15.13 10.63 -8.42
N ARG A 173 -16.24 11.22 -7.95
CA ARG A 173 -16.88 10.82 -6.68
C ARG A 173 -17.35 9.37 -6.72
N GLN A 174 -17.90 8.92 -7.85
CA GLN A 174 -18.32 7.54 -8.03
C GLN A 174 -17.13 6.58 -7.98
N LEU A 175 -16.05 6.87 -8.73
CA LEU A 175 -14.83 6.04 -8.71
C LEU A 175 -14.20 5.98 -7.31
N GLN A 176 -14.24 7.07 -6.55
CA GLN A 176 -13.78 7.08 -5.15
C GLN A 176 -14.64 6.18 -4.26
N ALA A 177 -15.96 6.19 -4.44
CA ALA A 177 -16.85 5.30 -3.71
C ALA A 177 -16.61 3.82 -4.05
N ASP A 178 -16.42 3.51 -5.34
CA ASP A 178 -16.10 2.16 -5.81
C ASP A 178 -14.74 1.70 -5.26
N GLN A 179 -13.73 2.57 -5.25
CA GLN A 179 -12.42 2.27 -4.65
C GLN A 179 -12.53 1.92 -3.15
N ILE A 180 -13.33 2.67 -2.39
CA ILE A 180 -13.55 2.37 -0.96
C ILE A 180 -14.22 1.00 -0.82
N ARG A 181 -15.23 0.71 -1.64
CA ARG A 181 -15.94 -0.57 -1.63
C ARG A 181 -15.01 -1.74 -1.94
N ASP A 182 -14.12 -1.58 -2.91
CA ASP A 182 -13.11 -2.58 -3.26
C ASP A 182 -12.10 -2.78 -2.14
N GLN A 183 -11.68 -1.70 -1.46
CA GLN A 183 -10.80 -1.80 -0.28
C GLN A 183 -11.45 -2.57 0.87
N GLU A 184 -12.75 -2.37 1.11
CA GLU A 184 -13.50 -3.15 2.10
C GLU A 184 -13.61 -4.63 1.73
N VAL A 185 -13.86 -4.93 0.44
CA VAL A 185 -13.87 -6.31 -0.07
C VAL A 185 -12.51 -6.97 0.09
N LEU A 186 -11.42 -6.28 -0.30
CA LEU A 186 -10.06 -6.76 -0.12
C LEU A 186 -9.72 -6.99 1.36
N GLY A 187 -10.18 -6.10 2.25
CA GLY A 187 -10.04 -6.27 3.69
C GLY A 187 -10.72 -7.54 4.19
N ARG A 188 -11.97 -7.79 3.77
CA ARG A 188 -12.70 -9.02 4.11
C ARG A 188 -12.02 -10.27 3.57
N LEU A 189 -11.59 -10.26 2.31
CA LEU A 189 -10.88 -11.40 1.70
C LEU A 189 -9.55 -11.68 2.41
N ARG A 190 -8.77 -10.65 2.76
CA ARG A 190 -7.55 -10.82 3.58
C ARG A 190 -7.85 -11.43 4.94
N GLY A 191 -8.93 -10.99 5.59
CA GLY A 191 -9.40 -11.59 6.85
C GLY A 191 -9.72 -13.07 6.70
N GLN A 192 -10.48 -13.45 5.65
CA GLN A 192 -10.79 -14.85 5.35
C GLN A 192 -9.55 -15.69 5.08
N VAL A 193 -8.57 -15.16 4.32
CA VAL A 193 -7.30 -15.84 4.08
C VAL A 193 -6.54 -16.06 5.39
N ALA A 194 -6.47 -15.06 6.28
CA ALA A 194 -5.83 -15.19 7.58
C ALA A 194 -6.51 -16.27 8.45
N THR A 195 -7.85 -16.32 8.46
CA THR A 195 -8.59 -17.37 9.16
C THR A 195 -8.31 -18.75 8.57
N LEU A 196 -8.33 -18.89 7.24
CA LEU A 196 -8.01 -20.15 6.57
C LEU A 196 -6.57 -20.61 6.85
N GLN A 197 -5.61 -19.69 6.88
CA GLN A 197 -4.23 -19.98 7.24
C GLN A 197 -4.11 -20.48 8.69
N SER A 198 -4.79 -19.81 9.64
CA SER A 198 -4.81 -20.27 11.04
C SER A 198 -5.43 -21.67 11.17
N ASN A 199 -6.54 -21.92 10.46
CA ASN A 199 -7.18 -23.22 10.43
C ASN A 199 -6.26 -24.29 9.83
N ASN A 200 -5.56 -23.98 8.73
CA ASN A 200 -4.61 -24.90 8.11
C ASN A 200 -3.46 -25.23 9.06
N ASN A 201 -2.85 -24.23 9.71
CA ASN A 201 -1.80 -24.45 10.70
C ASN A 201 -2.29 -25.34 11.86
N THR A 202 -3.54 -25.15 12.31
CA THR A 202 -4.14 -26.00 13.37
C THR A 202 -4.39 -27.43 12.88
N LEU A 203 -4.79 -27.60 11.62
CA LEU A 203 -4.93 -28.93 11.02
C LEU A 203 -3.57 -29.60 10.81
N GLU A 204 -2.54 -28.86 10.44
CA GLU A 204 -1.17 -29.36 10.32
C GLU A 204 -0.63 -29.85 11.68
N THR A 205 -0.82 -29.09 12.76
CA THR A 205 -0.40 -29.54 14.10
C THR A 205 -1.20 -30.75 14.57
N ALA A 206 -2.51 -30.79 14.31
CA ALA A 206 -3.34 -31.94 14.62
C ALA A 206 -2.92 -33.19 13.83
N LEU A 207 -2.58 -33.04 12.54
CA LEU A 207 -2.06 -34.13 11.71
C LEU A 207 -0.71 -34.63 12.24
N GLN A 208 0.18 -33.74 12.67
CA GLN A 208 1.47 -34.13 13.25
C GLN A 208 1.26 -34.92 14.56
N SER A 209 0.38 -34.44 15.44
CA SER A 209 0.02 -35.15 16.68
C SER A 209 -0.55 -36.54 16.40
N LEU A 210 -1.46 -36.67 15.42
CA LEU A 210 -1.99 -37.98 15.01
C LEU A 210 -0.94 -38.89 14.40
N GLN A 211 0.03 -38.35 13.66
CA GLN A 211 1.16 -39.12 13.13
C GLN A 211 2.04 -39.65 14.26
N GLU A 212 2.35 -38.82 15.27
CA GLU A 212 3.09 -39.24 16.46
C GLU A 212 2.33 -40.31 17.26
N GLU A 213 1.02 -40.14 17.47
CA GLU A 213 0.17 -41.16 18.09
C GLU A 213 0.16 -42.48 17.30
N LEU A 214 0.14 -42.41 15.96
CA LEU A 214 0.19 -43.58 15.10
C LEU A 214 1.53 -44.32 15.22
N GLU A 215 2.65 -43.60 15.26
CA GLU A 215 3.98 -44.19 15.44
C GLU A 215 4.11 -44.87 16.81
N VAL A 216 3.61 -44.22 17.87
CA VAL A 216 3.54 -44.83 19.22
C VAL A 216 2.65 -46.08 19.21
N ALA A 217 1.49 -46.03 18.56
CA ALA A 217 0.63 -47.19 18.44
C ALA A 217 1.29 -48.31 17.61
N HIS A 218 2.06 -47.96 16.58
CA HIS A 218 2.78 -48.91 15.74
C HIS A 218 3.88 -49.64 16.51
N THR A 219 4.72 -48.91 17.25
CA THR A 219 5.74 -49.48 18.13
C THR A 219 5.12 -50.36 19.22
N ALA A 220 4.06 -49.90 19.87
CA ALA A 220 3.33 -50.69 20.86
C ALA A 220 2.65 -51.93 20.25
N ARG A 221 2.36 -51.95 18.94
CA ARG A 221 1.89 -53.15 18.24
C ARG A 221 3.02 -54.14 18.01
N LEU A 222 4.19 -53.67 17.54
CA LEU A 222 5.37 -54.51 17.35
C LEU A 222 5.83 -55.17 18.66
N ASP A 223 5.81 -54.43 19.77
CA ASP A 223 6.12 -54.97 21.09
C ASP A 223 5.13 -56.07 21.51
N ARG A 224 3.83 -55.86 21.26
CA ARG A 224 2.80 -56.87 21.50
C ARG A 224 2.99 -58.10 20.61
N ASP A 225 3.32 -57.91 19.33
CA ASP A 225 3.59 -59.01 18.41
C ASP A 225 4.80 -59.83 18.88
N ALA A 226 5.87 -59.18 19.34
CA ALA A 226 7.04 -59.85 19.94
C ALA A 226 6.67 -60.58 21.24
N GLN A 227 5.80 -60.00 22.07
CA GLN A 227 5.28 -60.64 23.28
C GLN A 227 4.45 -61.88 22.94
N ILE A 228 3.58 -61.80 21.93
CA ILE A 228 2.80 -62.94 21.43
C ILE A 228 3.73 -64.04 20.93
N GLU A 229 4.78 -63.70 20.18
CA GLU A 229 5.76 -64.70 19.71
C GLU A 229 6.49 -65.38 20.88
N ASN A 230 6.87 -64.62 21.91
CA ASN A 230 7.46 -65.20 23.13
C ASN A 230 6.48 -66.11 23.88
N LEU A 231 5.21 -65.71 23.98
CA LEU A 231 4.17 -66.54 24.58
C LEU A 231 3.92 -67.81 23.76
N HIS A 232 3.94 -67.74 22.44
CA HIS A 232 3.85 -68.91 21.57
C HIS A 232 5.02 -69.87 21.79
N ARG A 233 6.27 -69.38 21.83
CA ARG A 233 7.44 -70.22 22.15
C ARG A 233 7.33 -70.86 23.54
N ALA A 234 6.84 -70.11 24.53
CA ALA A 234 6.62 -70.65 25.88
C ALA A 234 5.52 -71.72 25.89
N LEU A 235 4.45 -71.52 25.11
CA LEU A 235 3.38 -72.49 24.94
C LEU A 235 3.88 -73.77 24.25
N ASP A 236 4.63 -73.66 23.15
CA ASP A 236 5.23 -74.80 22.46
C ASP A 236 6.17 -75.58 23.39
N HIS A 237 6.96 -74.86 24.19
CA HIS A 237 7.81 -75.48 25.21
C HIS A 237 6.98 -76.21 26.27
N ALA A 238 5.94 -75.58 26.80
CA ALA A 238 5.05 -76.20 27.78
C ALA A 238 4.29 -77.41 27.20
N GLN A 239 3.88 -77.35 25.92
CA GLN A 239 3.27 -78.47 25.21
C GLN A 239 4.26 -79.63 25.03
N THR A 240 5.52 -79.32 24.69
CA THR A 240 6.59 -80.32 24.61
C THR A 240 6.82 -80.98 25.97
N GLN A 241 6.93 -80.19 27.04
CA GLN A 241 7.06 -80.71 28.40
C GLN A 241 5.85 -81.55 28.82
N ASN A 242 4.63 -81.15 28.44
CA ASN A 242 3.44 -81.92 28.74
C ASN A 242 3.41 -83.23 27.97
N ALA A 243 3.86 -83.25 26.70
CA ALA A 243 4.01 -84.47 25.92
C ALA A 243 5.05 -85.41 26.55
N GLU A 244 6.21 -84.89 26.94
CA GLU A 244 7.23 -85.66 27.70
C GLU A 244 6.65 -86.20 29.00
N MET A 245 5.93 -85.38 29.76
CA MET A 245 5.29 -85.80 31.01
C MET A 245 4.22 -86.88 30.74
N GLN A 246 3.47 -86.77 29.65
CA GLN A 246 2.46 -87.76 29.27
C GLN A 246 3.11 -89.08 28.81
N ASP A 247 4.25 -89.02 28.12
CA ASP A 247 5.06 -90.19 27.80
C ASP A 247 5.61 -90.85 29.08
N THR A 248 6.11 -90.07 30.04
CA THR A 248 6.52 -90.61 31.34
C THR A 248 5.36 -91.21 32.11
N TRP A 249 4.18 -90.59 32.05
CA TRP A 249 2.95 -91.11 32.68
C TRP A 249 2.55 -92.45 32.07
N ASN A 250 2.52 -92.55 30.73
CA ASN A 250 2.22 -93.80 30.02
C ASN A 250 3.25 -94.89 30.33
N ALA A 251 4.54 -94.56 30.34
CA ALA A 251 5.60 -95.49 30.73
C ALA A 251 5.46 -95.97 32.18
N LEU A 252 5.07 -95.07 33.10
CA LEU A 252 4.79 -95.43 34.48
C LEU A 252 3.56 -96.34 34.59
N GLN A 253 2.52 -96.06 33.80
CA GLN A 253 1.31 -96.88 33.72
C GLN A 253 1.61 -98.28 33.17
N ASP A 254 2.44 -98.40 32.14
CA ASP A 254 2.92 -99.69 31.62
C ASP A 254 3.76 -100.45 32.65
N ALA A 255 4.66 -99.75 33.36
CA ALA A 255 5.44 -100.33 34.45
C ALA A 255 4.55 -100.81 35.60
N MET A 256 3.53 -100.04 35.98
CA MET A 256 2.53 -100.45 36.96
C MET A 256 1.74 -101.67 36.48
N GLY A 257 1.38 -101.72 35.19
CA GLY A 257 0.74 -102.88 34.57
C GLY A 257 1.64 -104.14 34.62
N LYS A 258 2.94 -104.00 34.36
CA LYS A 258 3.92 -105.09 34.53
C LYS A 258 4.00 -105.57 35.97
N VAL A 259 4.11 -104.65 36.94
CA VAL A 259 4.13 -105.00 38.37
C VAL A 259 2.82 -105.67 38.80
N GLN A 260 1.67 -105.22 38.28
CA GLN A 260 0.38 -105.87 38.54
C GLN A 260 0.33 -107.28 37.95
N ALA A 261 0.86 -107.49 36.74
CA ALA A 261 0.94 -108.81 36.13
C ALA A 261 1.90 -109.73 36.89
N GLU A 262 3.07 -109.23 37.31
CA GLU A 262 4.00 -109.94 38.17
C GLU A 262 3.35 -110.30 39.52
N ASN A 263 2.61 -109.38 40.13
CA ASN A 263 1.89 -109.65 41.38
C ASN A 263 0.78 -110.69 41.19
N ALA A 264 0.04 -110.64 40.08
CA ALA A 264 -0.95 -111.65 39.75
C ALA A 264 -0.30 -113.03 39.50
N GLN A 265 0.87 -113.06 38.86
CA GLN A 265 1.65 -114.28 38.69
C GLN A 265 2.14 -114.81 40.03
N LEU A 266 2.74 -113.98 40.89
CA LEU A 266 3.16 -114.37 42.24
C LEU A 266 1.98 -114.86 43.10
N GLN A 267 0.79 -114.26 42.93
CA GLN A 267 -0.43 -114.73 43.57
C GLN A 267 -0.85 -116.10 43.04
N ALA A 268 -0.77 -116.35 41.73
CA ALA A 268 -1.06 -117.65 41.14
C ALA A 268 -0.05 -118.72 41.59
N GLU A 269 1.24 -118.38 41.64
CA GLU A 269 2.29 -119.25 42.18
C GLU A 269 2.06 -119.55 43.65
N ARG A 270 1.67 -118.54 44.45
CA ARG A 270 1.29 -118.72 45.86
C ARG A 270 0.08 -119.63 46.00
N ASP A 271 -0.95 -119.44 45.18
CA ASP A 271 -2.18 -120.23 45.24
C ASP A 271 -1.93 -121.67 44.78
N GLN A 272 -1.07 -121.88 43.78
CA GLN A 272 -0.57 -123.20 43.39
C GLN A 272 0.20 -123.86 44.55
N ALA A 273 1.13 -123.14 45.19
CA ALA A 273 1.84 -123.66 46.35
C ALA A 273 0.90 -124.01 47.52
N ILE A 274 -0.21 -123.25 47.69
CA ILE A 274 -1.25 -123.58 48.65
C ILE A 274 -1.98 -124.88 48.26
N GLN A 275 -2.32 -125.06 46.97
CA GLN A 275 -2.95 -126.30 46.49
C GLN A 275 -2.03 -127.51 46.64
N GLU A 276 -0.75 -127.36 46.31
CA GLU A 276 0.28 -128.39 46.54
C GLU A 276 0.38 -128.73 48.03
N ARG A 277 0.34 -127.73 48.91
CA ARG A 277 0.31 -127.96 50.37
C ARG A 277 -0.95 -128.72 50.80
N ILE A 278 -2.12 -128.41 50.25
CA ILE A 278 -3.37 -129.11 50.56
C ILE A 278 -3.31 -130.56 50.06
N ALA A 279 -2.79 -130.80 48.86
CA ALA A 279 -2.61 -132.14 48.30
C ALA A 279 -1.63 -132.98 49.14
N LEU A 280 -0.50 -132.40 49.55
CA LEU A 280 0.44 -133.04 50.46
C LEU A 280 -0.17 -133.30 51.84
N GLN A 281 -1.06 -132.42 52.32
CA GLN A 281 -1.81 -132.66 53.57
C GLN A 281 -2.81 -133.80 53.45
N SER A 282 -3.50 -133.96 52.31
CA SER A 282 -4.39 -135.10 52.09
C SER A 282 -3.61 -136.40 51.95
N GLU A 283 -2.48 -136.39 51.25
CA GLU A 283 -1.60 -137.55 51.09
C GLU A 283 -1.00 -137.98 52.44
N HIS A 284 -0.61 -137.01 53.29
CA HIS A 284 -0.24 -137.28 54.68
C HIS A 284 -1.40 -137.88 55.49
N GLY A 285 -2.63 -137.43 55.26
CA GLY A 285 -3.83 -137.99 55.88
C GLY A 285 -4.10 -139.44 55.46
N GLU A 286 -3.91 -139.77 54.18
CA GLU A 286 -4.03 -141.13 53.65
C GLU A 286 -2.93 -142.04 54.20
N LEU A 287 -1.67 -141.58 54.23
CA LEU A 287 -0.56 -142.31 54.85
C LEU A 287 -0.77 -142.52 56.37
N GLN A 288 -1.39 -141.57 57.07
CA GLN A 288 -1.77 -141.75 58.48
C GLN A 288 -2.87 -142.81 58.65
N ALA A 289 -3.85 -142.85 57.75
CA ALA A 289 -4.90 -143.88 57.73
C ALA A 289 -4.31 -145.27 57.43
N GLU A 290 -3.36 -145.34 56.50
CA GLU A 290 -2.66 -146.57 56.15
C GLU A 290 -1.81 -147.08 57.34
N LEU A 291 -1.13 -146.20 58.05
CA LEU A 291 -0.44 -146.51 59.32
C LEU A 291 -1.40 -147.02 60.41
N ALA A 292 -2.62 -146.47 60.49
CA ALA A 292 -3.63 -146.94 61.43
C ALA A 292 -4.11 -148.36 61.11
N THR A 293 -4.30 -148.68 59.81
CA THR A 293 -4.66 -150.05 59.40
C THR A 293 -3.55 -151.07 59.67
N LEU A 294 -2.28 -150.70 59.44
CA LEU A 294 -1.13 -151.55 59.76
C LEU A 294 -0.99 -151.79 61.28
N ARG A 295 -1.31 -150.81 62.13
CA ARG A 295 -1.38 -151.01 63.58
C ARG A 295 -2.49 -151.98 64.00
N GLN A 296 -3.64 -151.94 63.32
CA GLN A 296 -4.77 -152.84 63.60
C GLN A 296 -4.47 -154.30 63.20
N ILE A 297 -3.75 -154.51 62.10
CA ILE A 297 -3.26 -155.84 61.68
C ILE A 297 -2.25 -156.39 62.72
N ASN A 298 -1.37 -155.54 63.24
CA ASN A 298 -0.38 -155.97 64.24
C ASN A 298 -1.05 -156.38 65.57
N ALA A 299 -2.11 -155.69 65.99
CA ALA A 299 -2.91 -156.07 67.16
C ALA A 299 -3.61 -157.44 66.98
N THR A 300 -4.03 -157.79 65.75
CA THR A 300 -4.56 -159.14 65.46
C THR A 300 -3.49 -160.23 65.45
N HIS A 301 -2.25 -159.89 65.09
CA HIS A 301 -1.09 -160.80 65.19
C HIS A 301 -0.70 -161.08 66.65
N GLU A 302 -0.79 -160.10 67.55
CA GLU A 302 -0.53 -160.30 68.99
C GLU A 302 -1.59 -161.18 69.68
N GLN A 303 -2.85 -161.12 69.23
CA GLN A 303 -3.92 -162.01 69.69
C GLN A 303 -3.72 -163.47 69.23
N HIS A 304 -3.16 -163.69 68.04
CA HIS A 304 -2.79 -165.04 67.58
C HIS A 304 -1.56 -165.59 68.33
N TRP A 305 -0.61 -164.73 68.74
CA TRP A 305 0.57 -165.15 69.51
C TRP A 305 0.24 -165.59 70.95
N THR A 306 -0.82 -165.04 71.55
CA THR A 306 -1.25 -165.39 72.91
C THR A 306 -2.05 -166.70 72.99
N GLU A 307 -2.78 -167.10 71.94
CA GLU A 307 -3.45 -168.42 71.87
C GLU A 307 -2.47 -169.57 71.53
N LEU A 308 -1.40 -169.28 70.77
CA LEU A 308 -0.32 -170.24 70.45
C LEU A 308 0.56 -170.55 71.69
N HIS A 309 0.69 -169.61 72.62
CA HIS A 309 1.40 -169.79 73.90
C HIS A 309 0.67 -170.72 74.89
N ARG A 310 -0.61 -171.02 74.70
CA ARG A 310 -1.38 -171.96 75.56
C ARG A 310 -1.19 -173.44 75.20
N LEU A 311 -0.64 -173.74 74.01
CA LEU A 311 -0.60 -175.10 73.44
C LEU A 311 0.80 -175.72 73.29
N LEU A 312 1.88 -175.02 73.67
CA LEU A 312 3.26 -175.45 73.41
C LEU A 312 4.14 -175.56 74.67
N LEU A 313 3.57 -176.14 75.74
CA LEU A 313 4.33 -176.80 76.82
C LEU A 313 4.28 -178.32 76.59
N GLY A 314 5.06 -178.75 75.61
CA GLY A 314 5.32 -180.14 75.27
C GLY A 314 6.52 -180.22 74.31
N SER A 315 7.66 -180.70 74.81
CA SER A 315 8.95 -180.98 74.15
C SER A 315 9.92 -179.81 73.78
N SER A 316 10.87 -179.61 74.70
CA SER A 316 12.35 -179.49 74.58
C SER A 316 13.05 -178.31 73.87
N LEU A 317 13.58 -177.41 74.72
CA LEU A 317 15.00 -177.04 74.96
C LEU A 317 15.96 -176.52 73.87
N ALA A 318 16.58 -175.38 74.27
CA ALA A 318 17.89 -174.77 73.94
C ALA A 318 17.82 -173.56 72.98
N GLU A 319 17.94 -172.29 73.38
CA GLU A 319 18.99 -171.47 74.07
C GLU A 319 19.84 -170.60 73.12
N GLY A 320 20.01 -169.31 73.48
CA GLY A 320 21.01 -168.33 73.00
C GLY A 320 20.62 -167.49 71.77
N GLU A 321 20.94 -166.20 71.59
CA GLU A 321 21.89 -165.28 72.23
C GLU A 321 21.72 -163.85 71.63
N ALA A 322 22.12 -162.77 72.32
CA ALA A 322 22.25 -161.38 71.82
C ALA A 322 23.69 -161.14 71.25
N PRO A 323 24.18 -159.93 70.86
CA PRO A 323 23.62 -158.59 70.53
C PRO A 323 24.24 -157.99 69.21
N ASP A 324 24.07 -156.68 68.87
CA ASP A 324 25.12 -155.93 68.11
C ASP A 324 25.17 -154.38 68.37
N PRO A 325 26.29 -153.84 68.91
CA PRO A 325 26.57 -152.40 69.12
C PRO A 325 26.81 -151.51 67.89
N LEU A 326 26.90 -152.03 66.67
CA LEU A 326 27.26 -151.22 65.48
C LEU A 326 26.20 -150.20 65.03
N GLN A 327 24.92 -150.45 65.30
CA GLN A 327 23.85 -149.55 64.84
C GLN A 327 23.76 -148.24 65.65
N LEU A 328 24.25 -148.25 66.89
CA LEU A 328 24.26 -147.06 67.76
C LEU A 328 25.33 -146.04 67.35
N ALA A 329 26.44 -146.50 66.75
CA ALA A 329 27.51 -145.64 66.26
C ALA A 329 27.12 -144.89 64.97
N ALA A 330 26.36 -145.53 64.08
CA ALA A 330 25.91 -144.91 62.82
C ALA A 330 24.89 -143.77 63.05
N ALA A 331 24.01 -143.91 64.05
CA ALA A 331 23.01 -142.89 64.39
C ALA A 331 23.63 -141.62 65.01
N LEU A 332 24.74 -141.75 65.75
CA LEU A 332 25.47 -140.62 66.34
C LEU A 332 26.32 -139.86 65.30
N GLN A 333 26.84 -140.54 64.29
CA GLN A 333 27.58 -139.92 63.16
C GLN A 333 26.66 -139.00 62.35
N GLN A 334 25.46 -139.48 62.00
CA GLN A 334 24.48 -138.74 61.20
C GLN A 334 23.99 -137.45 61.88
N GLN A 335 23.90 -137.43 63.22
CA GLN A 335 23.54 -136.24 63.98
C GLN A 335 24.67 -135.19 63.99
N ARG A 336 25.94 -135.63 63.87
CA ARG A 336 27.11 -134.74 63.90
C ARG A 336 27.33 -134.03 62.57
N ASP A 337 27.06 -134.70 61.45
CA ASP A 337 27.13 -134.09 60.11
C ASP A 337 26.07 -132.99 59.93
N ARG A 338 24.88 -133.18 60.53
CA ARG A 338 23.78 -132.21 60.48
C ARG A 338 24.04 -130.96 61.32
N LEU A 339 24.83 -131.07 62.39
CA LEU A 339 25.31 -129.93 63.19
C LEU A 339 26.37 -129.11 62.42
N SER A 340 27.26 -129.77 61.68
CA SER A 340 28.27 -129.11 60.84
C SER A 340 27.65 -128.28 59.69
N GLU A 341 26.57 -128.74 59.08
CA GLU A 341 25.87 -127.99 58.02
C GLU A 341 25.19 -126.73 58.54
N LEU A 342 24.62 -126.79 59.75
CA LEU A 342 23.97 -125.63 60.37
C LEU A 342 24.99 -124.58 60.85
N GLU A 343 26.16 -125.00 61.32
CA GLU A 343 27.26 -124.09 61.65
C GLU A 343 27.83 -123.38 60.41
N ALA A 344 27.92 -124.07 59.27
CA ALA A 344 28.32 -123.46 57.99
C ALA A 344 27.28 -122.48 57.43
N ALA A 345 25.99 -122.72 57.65
CA ALA A 345 24.92 -121.79 57.28
C ALA A 345 24.92 -120.52 58.14
N LEU A 346 25.22 -120.63 59.45
CA LEU A 346 25.32 -119.48 60.34
C LEU A 346 26.49 -118.55 59.97
N ALA A 347 27.63 -119.11 59.55
CA ALA A 347 28.80 -118.35 59.11
C ALA A 347 28.54 -117.53 57.82
N ARG A 348 27.77 -118.07 56.87
CA ARG A 348 27.40 -117.35 55.64
C ARG A 348 26.51 -116.14 55.91
N VAL A 349 25.55 -116.29 56.83
CA VAL A 349 24.63 -115.20 57.21
C VAL A 349 25.36 -114.09 57.97
N THR A 350 26.41 -114.42 58.73
CA THR A 350 27.25 -113.41 59.41
C THR A 350 28.12 -112.60 58.43
N ASP A 351 28.63 -113.22 57.37
CA ASP A 351 29.44 -112.54 56.36
C ASP A 351 28.59 -111.61 55.44
N GLU A 352 27.38 -112.03 55.06
CA GLU A 352 26.44 -111.19 54.31
C GLU A 352 26.04 -109.92 55.09
N ARG A 353 25.85 -110.06 56.41
CA ARG A 353 25.54 -108.92 57.28
C ARG A 353 26.69 -107.92 57.37
N ALA A 354 27.94 -108.38 57.43
CA ALA A 354 29.12 -107.51 57.47
C ALA A 354 29.32 -106.71 56.17
N GLN A 355 28.97 -107.30 55.01
CA GLN A 355 29.05 -106.62 53.72
C GLN A 355 28.03 -105.47 53.59
N LEU A 356 26.79 -105.69 54.06
CA LEU A 356 25.74 -104.66 54.03
C LEU A 356 26.03 -103.48 54.96
N GLU A 357 26.64 -103.71 56.14
CA GLU A 357 27.04 -102.62 57.04
C GLU A 357 28.17 -101.76 56.45
N ALA A 358 29.12 -102.35 55.72
CA ALA A 358 30.20 -101.61 55.05
C ALA A 358 29.70 -100.75 53.87
N GLU A 359 28.65 -101.17 53.17
CA GLU A 359 28.05 -100.44 52.05
C GLU A 359 27.25 -99.22 52.54
N ARG A 360 26.53 -99.37 53.67
CA ARG A 360 25.83 -98.27 54.33
C ARG A 360 26.79 -97.12 54.71
N ASP A 361 27.93 -97.46 55.30
CA ASP A 361 28.87 -96.45 55.80
C ASP A 361 29.56 -95.66 54.65
N ARG A 362 29.71 -96.28 53.47
CA ARG A 362 30.18 -95.59 52.25
C ARG A 362 29.18 -94.55 51.76
N LEU A 363 27.90 -94.91 51.67
CA LEU A 363 26.85 -94.01 51.19
C LEU A 363 26.65 -92.78 52.08
N THR A 364 26.80 -92.94 53.41
CA THR A 364 26.75 -91.79 54.34
C THR A 364 27.88 -90.79 54.12
N THR A 365 29.08 -91.25 53.75
CA THR A 365 30.25 -90.37 53.54
C THR A 365 30.12 -89.56 52.24
N GLU A 366 29.47 -90.11 51.21
CA GLU A 366 29.23 -89.40 49.95
C GLU A 366 28.15 -88.31 50.09
N LEU A 367 27.12 -88.56 50.90
CA LEU A 367 26.06 -87.59 51.16
C LEU A 367 26.60 -86.32 51.85
N GLU A 368 27.50 -86.46 52.83
CA GLU A 368 28.10 -85.31 53.53
C GLU A 368 28.95 -84.42 52.61
N ARG A 369 29.65 -85.01 51.63
CA ARG A 369 30.46 -84.24 50.67
C ARG A 369 29.59 -83.41 49.72
N ALA A 370 28.46 -83.93 49.27
CA ALA A 370 27.54 -83.21 48.37
C ALA A 370 26.94 -81.96 49.05
N ILE A 371 26.60 -82.07 50.33
CA ILE A 371 26.04 -80.95 51.12
C ILE A 371 27.05 -79.82 51.30
N ALA A 372 28.34 -80.13 51.50
CA ALA A 372 29.39 -79.12 51.64
C ALA A 372 29.63 -78.31 50.35
N GLN A 373 29.46 -78.94 49.18
CA GLN A 373 29.69 -78.32 47.88
C GLN A 373 28.60 -77.32 47.50
N GLN A 374 27.34 -77.61 47.83
CA GLN A 374 26.18 -76.74 47.59
C GLN A 374 26.28 -75.41 48.37
N LYS A 375 26.85 -75.44 49.59
CA LYS A 375 26.96 -74.26 50.46
C LYS A 375 27.97 -73.23 49.94
N LYS A 376 28.98 -73.65 49.16
CA LYS A 376 30.01 -72.77 48.59
C LYS A 376 29.50 -71.94 47.41
N LEU A 377 28.64 -72.50 46.56
CA LEU A 377 28.10 -71.84 45.37
C LEU A 377 27.12 -70.70 45.69
N GLN A 378 26.42 -70.77 46.83
CA GLN A 378 25.46 -69.74 47.23
C GLN A 378 26.13 -68.44 47.74
N GLN A 379 27.40 -68.48 48.14
CA GLN A 379 28.11 -67.29 48.65
C GLN A 379 28.69 -66.39 47.54
N SER A 380 28.91 -66.90 46.32
CA SER A 380 29.56 -66.14 45.24
C SER A 380 28.64 -65.21 44.45
N LEU A 381 27.32 -65.41 44.49
CA LEU A 381 26.34 -64.65 43.69
C LEU A 381 25.91 -63.29 44.27
N LYS A 382 26.34 -62.92 45.49
CA LYS A 382 25.81 -61.75 46.22
C LYS A 382 26.54 -60.41 46.05
N ARG A 383 27.54 -60.25 45.16
CA ARG A 383 28.34 -59.01 45.07
C ARG A 383 28.75 -58.61 43.64
N ARG A 384 28.04 -57.64 42.99
CA ARG A 384 28.63 -56.40 42.38
C ARG A 384 27.63 -55.55 41.53
N PRO A 385 27.74 -54.19 41.53
CA PRO A 385 26.83 -53.28 40.82
C PRO A 385 27.48 -52.15 39.93
N THR A 386 26.59 -51.36 39.26
CA THR A 386 26.58 -49.93 38.78
C THR A 386 27.33 -49.37 37.54
N SER A 387 26.75 -48.32 36.92
CA SER A 387 27.36 -47.32 36.01
C SER A 387 26.59 -45.96 36.02
N LYS A 388 27.23 -44.85 35.60
CA LYS A 388 27.26 -43.46 36.17
C LYS A 388 27.02 -42.32 35.12
N SER A 389 26.70 -41.10 35.58
CA SER A 389 26.36 -39.83 34.88
C SER A 389 27.52 -38.84 34.57
N ARG A 390 27.21 -37.74 33.82
CA ARG A 390 28.02 -36.73 33.06
C ARG A 390 28.39 -35.43 33.87
N PRO A 391 29.41 -34.60 33.50
CA PRO A 391 29.77 -33.36 34.22
C PRO A 391 29.36 -32.02 33.53
N LYS A 392 29.17 -30.94 34.33
CA LYS A 392 28.80 -29.53 34.00
C LYS A 392 30.04 -28.57 34.00
N SER A 393 30.07 -27.56 33.15
CA SER A 393 30.98 -26.38 33.13
C SER A 393 30.14 -25.09 33.33
N ALA A 394 30.35 -24.20 34.31
CA ALA A 394 31.42 -23.24 34.63
C ALA A 394 31.27 -21.87 33.90
N GLU A 395 30.92 -20.84 34.69
CA GLU A 395 30.87 -19.38 34.40
C GLU A 395 29.71 -18.81 33.56
N GLY A 396 28.46 -19.07 33.94
CA GLY A 396 27.29 -18.19 33.70
C GLY A 396 27.01 -17.76 32.25
N ARG A 397 27.68 -18.42 31.31
CA ARG A 397 27.59 -18.23 29.87
C ARG A 397 27.50 -19.62 29.29
N ASP A 398 26.52 -19.79 28.43
CA ASP A 398 26.27 -21.09 27.84
C ASP A 398 27.21 -21.26 26.64
N PRO A 399 27.85 -22.43 26.45
CA PRO A 399 28.76 -22.65 25.34
C PRO A 399 27.97 -22.67 24.02
N LEU A 400 27.77 -21.50 23.40
CA LEU A 400 27.02 -21.34 22.15
C LEU A 400 27.65 -22.11 20.97
N SER A 401 28.92 -22.53 21.10
CA SER A 401 29.60 -23.44 20.17
C SER A 401 29.06 -24.88 20.15
N GLU A 402 28.21 -25.28 21.11
CA GLU A 402 27.53 -26.59 21.08
C GLU A 402 26.45 -26.66 19.98
N ILE A 403 25.98 -25.52 19.48
CA ILE A 403 25.02 -25.45 18.37
C ILE A 403 25.74 -25.68 17.03
N PRO A 404 25.36 -26.70 16.24
CA PRO A 404 25.98 -26.98 14.95
C PRO A 404 25.97 -25.77 14.00
N GLY A 405 27.16 -25.32 13.61
CA GLY A 405 27.37 -24.20 12.70
C GLY A 405 27.85 -22.91 13.39
N ILE A 406 27.70 -22.78 14.70
CA ILE A 406 28.32 -21.69 15.48
C ILE A 406 29.76 -22.09 15.81
N GLY A 407 30.70 -21.65 14.98
CA GLY A 407 32.12 -21.80 15.30
C GLY A 407 32.58 -20.79 16.37
N PRO A 408 33.77 -20.98 16.97
CA PRO A 408 34.30 -20.11 18.04
C PRO A 408 34.33 -18.61 17.68
N VAL A 409 34.51 -18.31 16.39
CA VAL A 409 34.54 -16.93 15.86
C VAL A 409 33.14 -16.27 15.88
N TYR A 410 32.08 -17.05 15.68
CA TYR A 410 30.70 -16.54 15.73
C TYR A 410 30.19 -16.49 17.17
N GLU A 411 30.54 -17.49 17.98
CA GLU A 411 30.30 -17.49 19.43
C GLU A 411 30.89 -16.23 20.09
N GLN A 412 32.16 -15.90 19.82
CA GLN A 412 32.78 -14.70 20.37
C GLN A 412 32.10 -13.40 19.92
N ARG A 413 31.63 -13.33 18.66
CA ARG A 413 30.88 -12.16 18.16
C ARG A 413 29.50 -12.02 18.79
N LEU A 414 28.86 -13.13 19.16
CA LEU A 414 27.59 -13.13 19.88
C LEU A 414 27.80 -12.68 21.32
N TYR A 415 28.86 -13.15 21.99
CA TYR A 415 29.26 -12.66 23.31
C TYR A 415 29.59 -11.17 23.31
N ASP A 416 30.36 -10.69 22.33
CA ASP A 416 30.70 -9.27 22.19
C ASP A 416 29.46 -8.39 21.93
N ALA A 417 28.40 -8.97 21.36
CA ALA A 417 27.10 -8.32 21.17
C ALA A 417 26.15 -8.46 22.39
N GLY A 418 26.64 -9.05 23.49
CA GLY A 418 25.91 -9.19 24.75
C GLY A 418 24.98 -10.40 24.83
N ILE A 419 25.10 -11.36 23.91
CA ILE A 419 24.28 -12.59 23.86
C ILE A 419 25.12 -13.72 24.43
N THR A 420 24.90 -14.07 25.70
CA THR A 420 25.75 -15.01 26.44
C THR A 420 25.07 -16.30 26.86
N THR A 421 23.77 -16.48 26.58
CA THR A 421 23.01 -17.68 26.93
C THR A 421 22.20 -18.21 25.75
N PHE A 422 21.87 -19.51 25.76
CA PHE A 422 20.99 -20.14 24.76
C PHE A 422 19.61 -19.47 24.75
N ALA A 423 19.11 -19.07 25.93
CA ALA A 423 17.85 -18.36 26.08
C ALA A 423 17.82 -17.04 25.33
N GLN A 424 18.89 -16.24 25.44
CA GLN A 424 19.00 -14.97 24.73
C GLN A 424 19.12 -15.18 23.22
N LEU A 425 19.85 -16.22 22.79
CA LEU A 425 19.99 -16.55 21.37
C LEU A 425 18.64 -16.99 20.74
N SER A 426 17.80 -17.72 21.48
CA SER A 426 16.50 -18.21 21.03
C SER A 426 15.42 -17.14 20.83
N GLN A 427 15.61 -15.95 21.44
CA GLN A 427 14.65 -14.85 21.40
C GLN A 427 14.95 -13.82 20.31
N LEU A 428 16.10 -13.95 19.64
CA LEU A 428 16.53 -13.01 18.61
C LEU A 428 15.95 -13.36 17.25
N SER A 429 15.74 -12.32 16.43
CA SER A 429 15.34 -12.53 15.05
C SER A 429 16.54 -12.96 14.18
N PRO A 430 16.32 -13.77 13.13
CA PRO A 430 17.37 -14.19 12.21
C PRO A 430 18.12 -13.00 11.58
N GLU A 431 17.43 -11.90 11.31
CA GLU A 431 17.99 -10.66 10.76
C GLU A 431 19.00 -10.01 11.72
N ARG A 432 18.67 -9.99 13.01
CA ARG A 432 19.53 -9.42 14.05
C ARG A 432 20.80 -10.24 14.24
N ILE A 433 20.69 -11.57 14.18
CA ILE A 433 21.85 -12.46 14.25
C ILE A 433 22.77 -12.26 13.04
N ARG A 434 22.21 -12.11 11.82
CA ARG A 434 22.98 -11.81 10.59
C ARG A 434 23.75 -10.51 10.68
N GLU A 435 23.14 -9.48 11.28
CA GLU A 435 23.75 -8.18 11.50
C GLU A 435 24.94 -8.25 12.46
N ILE A 436 24.78 -8.97 13.57
CA ILE A 436 25.80 -9.15 14.61
C ILE A 436 27.02 -9.91 14.08
N ILE A 437 26.79 -11.02 13.37
CA ILE A 437 27.88 -11.85 12.84
C ILE A 437 28.54 -11.25 11.59
N LYS A 438 28.03 -10.12 11.07
CA LYS A 438 28.52 -9.37 9.89
C LYS A 438 28.82 -10.31 8.71
N LEU A 439 27.82 -11.08 8.29
CA LEU A 439 28.00 -12.14 7.31
C LEU A 439 28.32 -11.57 5.91
N LYS A 440 29.53 -11.83 5.41
CA LYS A 440 29.93 -11.47 4.04
C LYS A 440 29.16 -12.36 3.06
N SER A 441 28.44 -11.74 2.12
CA SER A 441 27.30 -12.20 1.32
C SER A 441 27.40 -13.49 0.46
N LYS A 442 28.34 -14.41 0.73
CA LYS A 442 28.54 -15.65 -0.05
C LYS A 442 28.53 -16.97 0.72
N ARG A 443 28.18 -16.99 2.03
CA ARG A 443 28.05 -18.26 2.78
C ARG A 443 26.60 -18.52 3.16
N LYS A 444 26.09 -19.71 2.79
CA LYS A 444 24.77 -20.23 3.21
C LYS A 444 24.87 -20.70 4.66
N ILE A 445 24.79 -19.77 5.60
CA ILE A 445 24.58 -20.08 7.02
C ILE A 445 23.18 -19.58 7.35
N GLY A 446 22.35 -20.45 7.89
CA GLY A 446 20.96 -20.18 8.25
C GLY A 446 20.84 -19.91 9.75
N PRO A 447 20.87 -18.65 10.22
CA PRO A 447 20.69 -18.33 11.64
C PRO A 447 19.36 -18.80 12.23
N GLU A 448 18.38 -19.15 11.39
CA GLU A 448 17.13 -19.80 11.76
C GLU A 448 17.35 -21.17 12.44
N SER A 449 18.32 -21.96 11.96
CA SER A 449 18.64 -23.24 12.59
C SER A 449 19.31 -23.05 13.96
N TRP A 450 20.04 -21.95 14.15
CA TRP A 450 20.67 -21.64 15.43
C TRP A 450 19.66 -21.22 16.50
N ILE A 451 18.63 -20.45 16.13
CA ILE A 451 17.54 -20.05 17.03
C ILE A 451 16.73 -21.28 17.47
N THR A 452 16.46 -22.19 16.52
CA THR A 452 15.69 -23.41 16.77
C THR A 452 16.45 -24.35 17.72
N GLU A 453 17.74 -24.57 17.47
CA GLU A 453 18.59 -25.41 18.32
C GLU A 453 18.81 -24.79 19.72
N ALA A 454 19.00 -23.46 19.79
CA ALA A 454 19.14 -22.76 21.07
C ALA A 454 17.88 -22.88 21.93
N ARG A 455 16.68 -22.86 21.32
CA ARG A 455 15.42 -23.07 22.03
C ARG A 455 15.32 -24.50 22.57
N ALA A 456 15.69 -25.50 21.76
CA ALA A 456 15.71 -26.89 22.19
C ALA A 456 16.67 -27.13 23.37
N MET A 457 17.84 -26.48 23.37
CA MET A 457 18.80 -26.58 24.47
C MET A 457 18.31 -25.93 25.77
N THR A 458 17.58 -24.80 25.69
CA THR A 458 16.96 -24.20 26.89
C THR A 458 15.81 -25.02 27.46
N GLU A 459 15.04 -25.67 26.59
CA GLU A 459 13.91 -26.50 27.00
C GLU A 459 14.42 -27.77 27.69
N ALA A 460 15.48 -28.38 27.13
CA ALA A 460 16.19 -29.50 27.75
C ALA A 460 16.84 -29.15 29.11
N GLU A 461 17.42 -27.95 29.28
CA GLU A 461 17.95 -27.51 30.58
C GLU A 461 16.86 -27.21 31.63
N SER A 462 15.65 -26.86 31.20
CA SER A 462 14.51 -26.59 32.08
C SER A 462 13.80 -27.85 32.59
N GLU A 463 13.96 -28.99 31.90
CA GLU A 463 13.44 -30.29 32.34
C GLU A 463 14.40 -31.07 33.26
N GLU A 464 15.70 -30.72 33.26
CA GLU A 464 16.72 -31.34 34.12
C GLU A 464 16.99 -30.60 35.45
N SER A 465 16.39 -29.41 35.66
CA SER A 465 16.53 -28.60 36.89
C SER A 465 15.30 -28.67 37.79
#